data_AF-A0AAU3KFJ8-F1
#
_entry.id   AF-A0AAU3KFJ8-F1
#
_cell.length_a   1.000
_cell.length_b   1.000
_cell.length_c   1.000
_cell.angle_alpha   90.00
_cell.angle_beta   90.00
_cell.angle_gamma   90.00
#
_symmetry.space_group_name_H-M   'P 1'
#
loop_
_entity.id
_entity.type
_entity.pdbx_description
1 polymer ?
#
loop_
_entity_poly.entity_id
_entity_poly.type
_entity_poly.pdbx_seq_one_letter_code
_entity_poly.pdbx_strand_id
1 'polypeptide(L)'
;MTISRTSYFDAVDVAGLSGSAELADAGDRLVRHLFDVGLQLHALRVVFEQCGNSDLDRRAARDAVTGMLDDLDLLIRDSNLAMRAADGGAERE
;
A
#
# COMPACT_ATOMS: atom_id res chain seq x y z
N MET A 1 43.17 -29.49 13.62
CA MET A 1 43.26 -28.15 12.99
C MET A 1 41.94 -27.93 12.27
N THR A 2 40.95 -27.43 13.00
CA THR A 2 39.55 -27.38 12.58
C THR A 2 39.28 -26.02 11.96
N ILE A 3 38.86 -26.02 10.71
CA ILE A 3 38.39 -24.83 9.99
C ILE A 3 37.01 -24.50 10.54
N SER A 4 36.94 -23.50 11.43
CA SER A 4 35.68 -22.91 11.90
C SER A 4 35.68 -21.44 11.50
N ARG A 5 35.25 -21.15 10.27
CA ARG A 5 34.97 -19.76 9.85
C ARG A 5 33.90 -19.64 8.77
N THR A 6 32.81 -20.41 8.92
CA THR A 6 31.65 -20.32 8.02
C THR A 6 30.34 -20.36 8.81
N SER A 7 30.16 -19.40 9.72
CA SER A 7 28.86 -19.15 10.36
C SER A 7 28.63 -17.68 10.70
N TYR A 8 29.52 -16.78 10.31
CA TYR A 8 29.41 -15.34 10.62
C TYR A 8 28.60 -14.54 9.58
N PHE A 9 28.50 -15.04 8.34
CA PHE A 9 27.88 -14.31 7.23
C PHE A 9 26.48 -14.82 6.81
N ASP A 10 25.96 -15.86 7.46
CA ASP A 10 24.72 -16.52 7.05
C ASP A 10 23.47 -16.00 7.77
N ALA A 11 23.69 -15.28 8.88
CA ALA A 11 22.67 -14.51 9.58
C ALA A 11 22.82 -13.01 9.27
N VAL A 12 23.12 -12.65 8.01
CA VAL A 12 22.86 -11.29 7.53
C VAL A 12 21.35 -11.14 7.52
N ASP A 13 20.82 -10.80 8.69
CA ASP A 13 19.51 -10.25 8.99
C ASP A 13 18.39 -10.65 8.02
N VAL A 14 18.12 -11.96 7.91
CA VAL A 14 17.03 -12.49 7.08
C VAL A 14 15.69 -11.91 7.53
N ALA A 15 15.56 -11.55 8.82
CA ALA A 15 14.41 -10.87 9.40
C ALA A 15 14.29 -9.41 8.91
N GLY A 16 15.37 -8.63 8.94
CA GLY A 16 15.38 -7.26 8.42
C GLY A 16 15.28 -7.18 6.89
N LEU A 17 15.82 -8.16 6.17
CA LEU A 17 15.60 -8.31 4.72
C LEU A 17 14.14 -8.66 4.40
N SER A 18 13.51 -9.50 5.22
CA SER A 18 12.09 -9.83 5.06
C SER A 18 11.17 -8.64 5.39
N GLY A 19 11.44 -7.91 6.49
CA GLY A 19 10.72 -6.68 6.83
C GLY A 19 10.91 -5.56 5.79
N SER A 20 12.10 -5.46 5.19
CA SER A 20 12.37 -4.53 4.08
C SER A 20 11.61 -4.92 2.80
N ALA A 21 11.52 -6.22 2.48
CA ALA A 21 10.77 -6.71 1.33
C ALA A 21 9.25 -6.53 1.50
N GLU A 22 8.71 -6.78 2.69
CA GLU A 22 7.30 -6.54 3.02
C GLU A 22 6.94 -5.05 2.96
N LEU A 23 7.82 -4.18 3.45
CA LEU A 23 7.65 -2.73 3.34
C LEU A 23 7.70 -2.26 1.87
N ALA A 24 8.60 -2.82 1.06
CA ALA A 24 8.69 -2.51 -0.36
C ALA A 24 7.44 -2.96 -1.13
N ASP A 25 6.90 -4.16 -0.85
CA ASP A 25 5.65 -4.65 -1.45
C ASP A 25 4.45 -3.79 -1.01
N ALA A 26 4.35 -3.45 0.28
CA ALA A 26 3.31 -2.56 0.79
C ALA A 26 3.37 -1.17 0.14
N GLY A 27 4.58 -0.61 0.00
CA GLY A 27 4.80 0.67 -0.67
C GLY A 27 4.44 0.65 -2.15
N ASP A 28 4.82 -0.41 -2.87
CA ASP A 28 4.49 -0.57 -4.29
C ASP A 28 2.97 -0.72 -4.50
N ARG A 29 2.29 -1.48 -3.64
CA ARG A 29 0.82 -1.59 -3.64
C ARG A 29 0.14 -0.24 -3.36
N LEU A 30 0.64 0.52 -2.40
CA LEU A 30 0.12 1.85 -2.08
C LEU A 30 0.25 2.80 -3.27
N VAL A 31 1.42 2.86 -3.91
CA VAL A 31 1.67 3.73 -5.06
C VAL A 31 0.77 3.34 -6.24
N ARG A 32 0.68 2.04 -6.53
CA ARG A 32 -0.15 1.54 -7.63
C ARG A 32 -1.63 1.83 -7.40
N HIS A 33 -2.11 1.65 -6.18
CA HIS A 33 -3.50 1.92 -5.85
C HIS A 33 -3.82 3.42 -5.83
N LEU A 34 -2.90 4.26 -5.34
CA LEU A 34 -3.08 5.71 -5.40
C LEU A 34 -3.16 6.21 -6.86
N PHE A 35 -2.36 5.61 -7.75
CA PHE A 35 -2.43 5.90 -9.18
C PHE A 35 -3.77 5.46 -9.78
N ASP A 36 -4.24 4.26 -9.45
CA ASP A 36 -5.53 3.75 -9.93
C ASP A 36 -6.71 4.60 -9.44
N VAL A 37 -6.75 4.95 -8.15
CA VAL A 37 -7.76 5.87 -7.58
C VAL A 37 -7.70 7.23 -8.28
N GLY A 38 -6.52 7.76 -8.56
CA GLY A 38 -6.35 9.00 -9.32
C GLY A 38 -6.96 8.93 -10.73
N LEU A 39 -6.79 7.80 -11.42
CA LEU A 39 -7.36 7.56 -12.74
C LEU A 39 -8.89 7.41 -12.68
N GLN A 40 -9.41 6.71 -11.68
CA GLN A 40 -10.84 6.53 -11.47
C GLN A 40 -11.54 7.86 -11.12
N LEU A 41 -10.93 8.70 -10.28
CA LEU A 41 -11.42 10.05 -9.98
C LEU A 41 -11.42 10.95 -11.22
N HIS A 42 -10.41 10.84 -12.09
CA HIS A 42 -10.38 11.55 -13.36
C HIS A 42 -11.57 11.16 -14.26
N ALA A 43 -11.88 9.86 -14.34
CA ALA A 43 -13.05 9.38 -15.09
C ALA A 43 -14.37 9.87 -14.49
N LEU A 44 -14.51 9.87 -13.16
CA LEU A 44 -15.70 10.38 -12.48
C LEU A 44 -15.91 11.88 -12.68
N ARG A 45 -14.83 12.66 -12.74
CA ARG A 45 -14.91 14.10 -13.04
C ARG A 45 -15.63 14.36 -14.38
N VAL A 46 -15.42 13.50 -15.39
CA VAL A 46 -16.13 13.59 -16.68
C VAL A 46 -17.64 13.39 -16.51
N VAL A 47 -18.07 12.50 -15.60
CA VAL A 47 -19.49 12.28 -15.27
C VAL A 47 -20.08 13.50 -14.57
N PHE A 48 -19.34 14.18 -13.70
CA PHE A 48 -19.84 15.40 -13.06
C PHE A 48 -19.82 16.65 -13.96
N GLU A 49 -18.92 16.71 -14.95
CA GLU A 49 -18.79 17.83 -15.89
C GLU A 49 -19.77 17.76 -17.08
N GLN A 50 -20.30 16.58 -17.41
CA GLN A 50 -21.27 16.41 -18.49
C GLN A 50 -22.67 16.89 -18.08
N CYS A 51 -23.08 18.00 -18.69
CA CYS A 51 -24.43 18.57 -18.54
C CYS A 51 -25.45 17.65 -19.23
N GLY A 52 -26.10 16.78 -18.46
CA GLY A 52 -27.08 15.81 -18.97
C GLY A 52 -27.15 14.48 -18.21
N ASN A 53 -26.21 14.23 -17.28
CA ASN A 53 -26.24 13.00 -16.48
C ASN A 53 -27.42 12.97 -15.52
N SER A 54 -28.03 11.79 -15.40
CA SER A 54 -29.18 11.60 -14.53
C SER A 54 -28.77 11.66 -13.05
N ASP A 55 -29.73 11.92 -12.17
CA ASP A 55 -29.49 11.83 -10.72
C ASP A 55 -29.08 10.41 -10.28
N LEU A 56 -29.39 9.39 -11.07
CA LEU A 56 -28.94 8.02 -10.82
C LEU A 56 -27.43 7.88 -11.10
N ASP A 57 -26.95 8.43 -12.22
CA ASP A 57 -25.53 8.41 -12.59
C ASP A 57 -24.69 9.18 -11.58
N ARG A 58 -25.21 10.30 -11.08
CA ARG A 58 -24.56 11.12 -10.06
C ARG A 58 -24.48 10.42 -8.70
N ARG A 59 -25.49 9.62 -8.33
CA ARG A 59 -25.47 8.79 -7.12
C ARG A 59 -24.49 7.63 -7.25
N ALA A 60 -24.51 6.92 -8.37
CA ALA A 60 -23.56 5.85 -8.64
C ALA A 60 -22.10 6.36 -8.64
N ALA A 61 -21.86 7.54 -9.22
CA ALA A 61 -20.57 8.21 -9.17
C ALA A 61 -20.13 8.52 -7.74
N ARG A 62 -21.05 9.01 -6.89
CA ARG A 62 -20.77 9.29 -5.47
C ARG A 62 -20.43 8.01 -4.70
N ASP A 63 -21.20 6.94 -4.89
CA ASP A 63 -20.96 5.66 -4.20
C ASP A 63 -19.61 5.06 -4.62
N ALA A 64 -19.23 5.22 -5.89
CA ALA A 64 -17.91 4.85 -6.39
C ALA A 64 -16.78 5.65 -5.71
N VAL A 65 -16.93 6.98 -5.55
CA VAL A 65 -15.95 7.80 -4.80
C VAL A 65 -15.82 7.31 -3.36
N THR A 66 -16.93 7.03 -2.68
CA THR A 66 -16.91 6.55 -1.30
C THR A 66 -16.16 5.22 -1.18
N GLY A 67 -16.43 4.26 -2.08
CA GLY A 67 -15.70 2.99 -2.12
C GLY A 67 -14.19 3.16 -2.33
N MET A 68 -13.78 4.04 -3.25
CA MET A 68 -12.35 4.34 -3.46
C MET A 68 -11.66 4.91 -2.22
N LEU A 69 -12.36 5.78 -1.47
CA LEU A 69 -11.83 6.37 -0.25
C LEU A 69 -11.68 5.33 0.87
N ASP A 70 -12.65 4.40 0.97
CA ASP A 70 -12.58 3.29 1.93
C ASP A 70 -11.42 2.33 1.59
N ASP A 71 -11.21 2.00 0.32
CA ASP A 71 -10.09 1.16 -0.13
C ASP A 71 -8.72 1.82 0.12
N LEU A 72 -8.64 3.14 -0.08
CA LEU A 72 -7.43 3.91 0.20
C LEU A 72 -7.10 3.94 1.71
N ASP A 73 -8.10 4.10 2.57
CA ASP A 73 -7.90 4.06 4.03
C ASP A 73 -7.36 2.70 4.48
N LEU A 74 -7.90 1.61 3.92
CA LEU A 74 -7.42 0.26 4.21
C LEU A 74 -5.94 0.08 3.83
N LEU A 75 -5.53 0.53 2.64
CA LEU A 75 -4.16 0.41 2.19
C LEU A 75 -3.18 1.30 2.95
N ILE A 76 -3.60 2.50 3.36
CA ILE A 76 -2.79 3.36 4.23
C ILE A 76 -2.58 2.66 5.58
N ARG A 77 -3.64 2.05 6.14
CA ARG A 77 -3.55 1.32 7.40
C ARG A 77 -2.62 0.11 7.30
N ASP A 78 -2.74 -0.70 6.24
CA ASP A 78 -1.90 -1.87 6.01
C ASP A 78 -0.43 -1.46 5.81
N SER A 79 -0.18 -0.38 5.06
CA SER A 79 1.17 0.17 4.87
C SER A 79 1.78 0.65 6.19
N ASN A 80 0.99 1.30 7.05
CA ASN A 80 1.43 1.74 8.37
C ASN A 80 1.71 0.56 9.32
N LEU A 81 0.91 -0.52 9.23
CA LEU A 81 1.17 -1.75 9.99
C LEU A 81 2.49 -2.41 9.54
N ALA A 82 2.72 -2.50 8.23
CA ALA A 82 3.98 -3.01 7.67
C ALA A 82 5.18 -2.15 8.11
N MET A 83 5.06 -0.82 8.05
CA MET A 83 6.11 0.10 8.51
C MET A 83 6.43 -0.09 10.00
N ARG A 84 5.42 -0.24 10.86
CA ARG A 84 5.62 -0.49 12.30
C ARG A 84 6.19 -1.88 12.59
N ALA A 85 5.86 -2.88 11.79
CA ALA A 85 6.45 -4.21 11.90
C ALA A 85 7.94 -4.19 11.53
N ALA A 86 8.31 -3.41 10.51
CA ALA A 86 9.70 -3.19 10.13
C ALA A 86 10.49 -2.40 11.20
N ASP A 87 9.85 -1.44 11.88
CA ASP A 87 10.46 -0.64 12.96
C ASP A 87 10.59 -1.42 14.28
N GLY A 88 9.56 -2.20 14.66
CA GLY A 88 9.54 -3.04 15.86
C GLY A 88 10.47 -4.26 15.82
N GLY A 89 11.09 -4.55 14.67
CA GLY A 89 12.19 -5.50 14.55
C GLY A 89 13.54 -4.97 15.05
N ALA A 90 13.66 -3.66 15.29
CA ALA A 90 14.92 -3.01 15.68
C ALA A 90 15.08 -2.75 17.20
N GLU A 91 14.03 -2.94 18.03
CA GLU A 91 14.08 -2.66 19.48
C GLU A 91 14.18 -3.91 20.37
N ARG A 92 14.85 -4.97 19.93
CA ARG A 92 15.24 -6.08 20.81
C ARG A 92 16.73 -6.39 20.70
N GLU A 93 17.55 -5.53 21.28
CA GLU A 93 18.90 -5.86 21.75
C GLU A 93 19.18 -5.18 23.10
#